data_AF-A0A4V6L165-F1
#
_entry.id   AF-A0A4V6L165-F1
#
_cell.length_a   1.000
_cell.length_b   1.000
_cell.length_c   1.000
_cell.angle_alpha   90.00
_cell.angle_beta   90.00
_cell.angle_gamma   90.00
#
_symmetry.space_group_name_H-M   'P 1'
#
loop_
_entity.id
_entity.type
_entity.pdbx_description
1 polymer ?
#
loop_
_entity_poly.entity_id
_entity_poly.type
_entity_poly.pdbx_seq_one_letter_code
_entity_poly.pdbx_strand_id
1 'polypeptide(L)'
;MNNLESLAAEIGKDIKGIKEQQVTKDELEQKAYLTSHQSLSGYALKSELYNDIPIKARISALENRPSFDTLTPTQRDRLKGENGHSLSVNVRIEGSYRNGATSQLNLFADVFYDGEAITSGYTLDYYYRGFGNNNWGVLRNQTPDSAGKFGTWSATQRSGGWFEVRIEVNYRGLKASGFTHLDNVNDGPRGANGAPGQNIINQQGQQALKYWAGTQAQYDALPTKDPNTIYDIFKQV
;
A
#
# COMPACT_ATOMS: atom_id res chain seq x y z
N MET A 1 -81.25 86.50 -45.75
CA MET A 1 -81.24 85.09 -46.16
C MET A 1 -82.37 84.41 -45.43
N ASN A 2 -83.28 83.77 -46.17
CA ASN A 2 -84.45 83.10 -45.60
C ASN A 2 -83.99 81.84 -44.85
N ASN A 3 -84.71 81.43 -43.80
CA ASN A 3 -84.36 80.25 -42.99
C ASN A 3 -84.15 78.97 -43.83
N LEU A 4 -84.77 78.87 -45.00
CA LEU A 4 -84.56 77.77 -45.96
C LEU A 4 -83.15 77.76 -46.59
N GLU A 5 -82.57 78.94 -46.89
CA GLU A 5 -81.25 79.04 -47.51
C GLU A 5 -80.14 78.63 -46.54
N SER A 6 -80.27 79.02 -45.26
CA SER A 6 -79.32 78.62 -44.21
C SER A 6 -79.34 77.11 -43.96
N LEU A 7 -80.53 76.48 -43.95
CA LEU A 7 -80.65 75.03 -43.80
C LEU A 7 -80.04 74.28 -45.00
N ALA A 8 -80.24 74.76 -46.22
CA ALA A 8 -79.65 74.16 -47.41
C ALA A 8 -78.11 74.23 -47.41
N ALA A 9 -77.53 75.35 -46.93
CA ALA A 9 -76.09 75.50 -46.81
C ALA A 9 -75.48 74.55 -45.77
N GLU A 10 -76.14 74.37 -44.62
CA GLU A 10 -75.69 73.48 -43.56
C GLU A 10 -75.79 72.00 -43.99
N ILE A 11 -76.91 71.61 -44.61
CA ILE A 11 -77.07 70.27 -45.21
C ILE A 11 -76.00 70.01 -46.27
N GLY A 12 -75.67 71.02 -47.09
CA GLY A 12 -74.61 70.91 -48.09
C GLY A 12 -73.23 70.65 -47.48
N LYS A 13 -72.90 71.30 -46.35
CA LYS A 13 -71.66 71.03 -45.60
C LYS A 13 -71.65 69.62 -45.02
N ASP A 14 -72.76 69.17 -44.43
CA ASP A 14 -72.86 67.84 -43.84
C ASP A 14 -72.72 66.74 -44.91
N ILE A 15 -73.39 66.89 -46.05
CA ILE A 15 -73.25 65.96 -47.19
C ILE A 15 -71.81 65.92 -47.70
N LYS A 16 -71.13 67.06 -47.76
CA LYS A 16 -69.71 67.12 -48.15
C LYS A 16 -68.81 66.43 -47.13
N GLY A 17 -69.01 66.69 -45.83
CA GLY A 17 -68.25 66.06 -44.76
C GLY A 17 -68.42 64.54 -44.72
N ILE A 18 -69.64 64.05 -44.93
CA ILE A 18 -69.92 62.61 -45.04
C ILE A 18 -69.17 62.01 -46.22
N LYS A 19 -69.16 62.65 -47.39
CA LYS A 19 -68.44 62.16 -48.57
C LYS A 19 -66.92 62.14 -48.40
N GLU A 20 -66.36 63.11 -47.68
CA GLU A 20 -64.91 63.19 -47.46
C GLU A 20 -64.41 62.21 -46.39
N GLN A 21 -65.28 61.76 -45.47
CA GLN A 21 -64.94 60.81 -44.40
C GLN A 21 -65.34 59.38 -44.71
N GLN A 22 -66.16 59.16 -45.74
CA GLN A 22 -66.58 57.83 -46.13
C GLN A 22 -65.42 57.09 -46.80
N VAL A 23 -65.08 55.93 -46.26
CA VAL A 23 -64.16 54.99 -46.92
C VAL A 23 -64.96 54.16 -47.92
N THR A 24 -64.57 54.24 -49.18
CA THR A 24 -65.19 53.46 -50.26
C THR A 24 -64.55 52.08 -50.40
N LYS A 25 -65.28 51.15 -51.01
CA LYS A 25 -64.78 49.80 -51.28
C LYS A 25 -63.56 49.82 -52.21
N ASP A 26 -63.61 50.67 -53.24
CA ASP A 26 -62.54 50.83 -54.22
C ASP A 26 -61.27 51.38 -53.57
N GLU A 27 -61.37 52.32 -52.63
CA GLU A 27 -60.21 52.81 -51.86
C GLU A 27 -59.57 51.71 -51.00
N LEU A 28 -60.38 50.84 -50.39
CA LEU A 28 -59.86 49.70 -49.62
C LEU A 28 -59.22 48.64 -50.52
N GLU A 29 -59.74 48.45 -51.72
CA GLU A 29 -59.21 47.51 -52.71
C GLU A 29 -57.90 48.03 -53.33
N GLN A 30 -57.86 49.31 -53.71
CA GLN A 30 -56.67 49.98 -54.24
C GLN A 30 -55.52 50.03 -53.22
N LYS A 31 -55.85 50.20 -51.92
CA LYS A 31 -54.86 50.13 -50.83
C LYS A 31 -54.54 48.69 -50.38
N ALA A 32 -55.10 47.68 -51.06
CA ALA A 32 -54.94 46.27 -50.74
C ALA A 32 -55.32 45.89 -49.29
N TYR A 33 -56.23 46.64 -48.67
CA TYR A 33 -56.78 46.29 -47.37
C TYR A 33 -57.80 45.15 -47.48
N LEU A 34 -58.47 45.00 -48.63
CA LEU A 34 -59.34 43.87 -48.94
C LEU A 34 -58.53 42.65 -49.39
N THR A 35 -57.79 42.05 -48.47
CA THR A 35 -57.09 40.77 -48.73
C THR A 35 -58.01 39.58 -48.50
N SER A 36 -57.85 38.52 -49.31
CA SER A 36 -58.44 37.22 -48.96
C SER A 36 -57.80 36.72 -47.67
N HIS A 37 -58.62 36.25 -46.72
CA HIS A 37 -58.11 35.74 -45.45
C HIS A 37 -57.09 34.63 -45.69
N GLN A 38 -55.84 34.85 -45.27
CA GLN A 38 -54.83 33.81 -45.20
C GLN A 38 -54.91 33.14 -43.84
N SER A 39 -55.22 31.84 -43.83
CA SER A 39 -55.31 31.09 -42.57
C SER A 39 -53.92 30.94 -41.96
N LEU A 40 -53.79 31.30 -40.68
CA LEU A 40 -52.57 31.08 -39.91
C LEU A 40 -52.52 29.68 -39.26
N SER A 41 -53.49 28.82 -39.55
CA SER A 41 -53.60 27.46 -38.97
C SER A 41 -52.42 26.53 -39.25
N GLY A 42 -51.61 26.82 -40.28
CA GLY A 42 -50.39 26.07 -40.59
C GLY A 42 -49.15 26.55 -39.84
N TYR A 43 -49.23 27.64 -39.08
CA TYR A 43 -48.11 28.15 -38.28
C TYR A 43 -48.19 27.63 -36.85
N ALA A 44 -47.07 27.09 -36.35
CA ALA A 44 -46.93 26.72 -34.96
C ALA A 44 -46.85 27.97 -34.08
N LEU A 45 -47.55 27.94 -32.94
CA LEU A 45 -47.41 28.93 -31.90
C LEU A 45 -46.02 28.85 -31.27
N LYS A 46 -45.49 29.98 -30.78
CA LYS A 46 -44.18 30.02 -30.09
C LYS A 46 -44.11 29.06 -28.90
N SER A 47 -45.24 28.82 -28.24
CA SER A 47 -45.38 27.84 -27.15
C SER A 47 -45.24 26.38 -27.59
N GLU A 48 -45.49 26.07 -28.87
CA GLU A 48 -45.37 24.72 -29.43
C GLU A 48 -43.93 24.39 -29.86
N LEU A 49 -43.13 25.41 -30.16
CA LEU A 49 -41.73 25.24 -30.61
C LEU A 49 -40.70 25.24 -29.47
N TYR A 50 -41.00 25.91 -28.36
CA TYR A 50 -40.06 26.08 -27.26
C TYR A 50 -40.51 25.27 -26.03
N ASN A 51 -40.05 24.02 -25.95
CA ASN A 51 -40.23 23.18 -24.78
C ASN A 51 -38.89 22.99 -24.05
N ASP A 52 -38.57 23.89 -23.14
CA ASP A 52 -37.34 23.82 -22.33
C ASP A 52 -37.50 23.01 -21.04
N ILE A 53 -38.68 22.42 -20.80
CA ILE A 53 -38.97 21.59 -19.63
C ILE A 53 -37.93 20.45 -19.49
N PRO A 54 -37.60 19.67 -20.55
CA PRO A 54 -36.61 18.60 -20.43
C PRO A 54 -35.19 19.13 -20.15
N ILE A 55 -34.86 20.30 -20.69
CA ILE A 55 -33.53 20.91 -20.53
C ILE A 55 -33.36 21.45 -19.11
N LYS A 56 -34.36 22.18 -18.61
CA LYS A 56 -34.39 22.67 -17.22
C LYS A 56 -34.32 21.52 -16.23
N ALA A 57 -35.06 20.43 -16.46
CA ALA A 57 -34.99 19.24 -15.61
C ALA A 57 -33.58 18.63 -15.58
N ARG A 58 -32.89 18.53 -16.73
CA ARG A 58 -31.51 18.04 -16.82
C ARG A 58 -30.51 18.96 -16.14
N ILE A 59 -30.66 20.27 -16.30
CA ILE A 59 -29.79 21.28 -15.67
C ILE A 59 -29.94 21.22 -14.15
N SER A 60 -31.17 21.25 -13.63
CA SER A 60 -31.41 21.13 -12.20
C SER A 60 -30.90 19.80 -11.63
N ALA A 61 -31.02 18.69 -12.37
CA ALA A 61 -30.44 17.42 -11.95
C ALA A 61 -28.90 17.45 -11.91
N LEU A 62 -28.26 18.18 -12.83
CA LEU A 62 -26.81 18.35 -12.86
C LEU A 62 -26.31 19.27 -11.74
N GLU A 63 -27.01 20.37 -11.47
CA GLU A 63 -26.69 21.32 -10.40
C GLU A 63 -26.84 20.70 -9.01
N ASN A 64 -27.84 19.83 -8.83
CA ASN A 64 -28.06 19.11 -7.58
C ASN A 64 -27.23 17.83 -7.45
N ARG A 65 -26.42 17.48 -8.47
CA ARG A 65 -25.60 16.28 -8.40
C ARG A 65 -24.49 16.49 -7.36
N PRO A 66 -24.40 15.66 -6.31
CA PRO A 66 -23.35 15.80 -5.31
C PRO A 66 -21.97 15.64 -5.93
N SER A 67 -21.06 16.55 -5.60
CA SER A 67 -19.63 16.45 -5.89
C SER A 67 -18.88 15.92 -4.67
N PHE A 68 -17.67 15.42 -4.85
CA PHE A 68 -16.84 14.88 -3.76
C PHE A 68 -16.62 15.87 -2.59
N ASP A 69 -16.57 17.17 -2.90
CA ASP A 69 -16.37 18.23 -1.91
C ASP A 69 -17.64 18.52 -1.09
N THR A 70 -18.80 18.24 -1.67
CA THR A 70 -20.11 18.40 -1.01
C THR A 70 -20.52 17.20 -0.17
N LEU A 71 -19.76 16.10 -0.21
CA LEU A 71 -20.02 14.93 0.61
C LEU A 71 -19.59 15.17 2.06
N THR A 72 -20.40 14.67 2.99
CA THR A 72 -20.00 14.60 4.40
C THR A 72 -18.80 13.67 4.57
N PRO A 73 -17.97 13.85 5.61
CA PRO A 73 -16.86 12.93 5.92
C PRO A 73 -17.31 11.46 5.92
N THR A 74 -18.46 11.14 6.52
CA THR A 74 -19.03 9.79 6.54
C THR A 74 -19.37 9.25 5.14
N GLN A 75 -19.94 10.08 4.26
CA GLN A 75 -20.23 9.68 2.88
C GLN A 75 -18.94 9.50 2.07
N ARG A 76 -17.93 10.35 2.30
CA ARG A 76 -16.61 10.23 1.69
C ARG A 76 -15.89 8.96 2.14
N ASP A 77 -15.96 8.63 3.43
CA ASP A 77 -15.37 7.40 3.98
C ASP A 77 -16.07 6.15 3.46
N ARG A 78 -17.39 6.17 3.25
CA ARG A 78 -18.12 5.10 2.55
C ARG A 78 -17.66 4.91 1.10
N LEU A 79 -17.26 5.99 0.41
CA LEU A 79 -16.72 5.92 -0.96
C LEU A 79 -15.28 5.40 -1.04
N LYS A 80 -14.51 5.45 0.04
CA LYS A 80 -13.17 4.82 0.10
C LYS A 80 -13.25 3.29 0.05
N GLY A 81 -14.45 2.73 0.24
CA GLY A 81 -14.69 1.29 0.38
C GLY A 81 -14.39 0.83 1.80
N GLU A 82 -15.22 -0.06 2.34
CA GLU A 82 -15.06 -0.60 3.70
C GLU A 82 -13.83 -1.51 3.85
N ASN A 83 -13.23 -1.99 2.76
CA ASN A 83 -12.38 -3.19 2.76
C ASN A 83 -11.08 -3.04 1.96
N GLY A 84 -10.33 -1.98 2.20
CA GLY A 84 -8.91 -1.98 1.83
C GLY A 84 -8.12 -2.87 2.79
N HIS A 85 -8.09 -4.18 2.53
CA HIS A 85 -7.31 -5.11 3.34
C HIS A 85 -5.87 -5.21 2.86
N SER A 86 -4.95 -5.39 3.80
CA SER A 86 -3.53 -5.57 3.54
C SER A 86 -3.06 -6.93 4.04
N LEU A 87 -2.22 -7.59 3.25
CA LEU A 87 -1.52 -8.80 3.65
C LEU A 87 -0.02 -8.55 3.45
N SER A 88 0.77 -8.77 4.49
CA SER A 88 2.22 -8.70 4.43
C SER A 88 2.84 -9.96 5.01
N VAL A 89 4.05 -10.27 4.57
CA VAL A 89 4.79 -11.45 5.02
C VAL A 89 6.28 -11.14 5.08
N ASN A 90 6.93 -11.62 6.13
CA ASN A 90 8.37 -11.79 6.21
C ASN A 90 8.71 -13.27 6.27
N VAL A 91 9.84 -13.65 5.69
CA VAL A 91 10.37 -15.02 5.79
C VAL A 91 11.74 -14.97 6.42
N ARG A 92 11.98 -15.85 7.38
CA ARG A 92 13.24 -15.91 8.13
C ARG A 92 13.80 -17.32 8.16
N ILE A 93 15.12 -17.39 8.15
CA ILE A 93 15.90 -18.62 8.33
C ILE A 93 16.60 -18.50 9.67
N GLU A 94 16.30 -19.43 10.58
CA GLU A 94 17.04 -19.55 11.84
C GLU A 94 18.02 -20.71 11.73
N GLY A 95 19.30 -20.41 11.93
CA GLY A 95 20.41 -21.35 11.81
C GLY A 95 21.65 -20.66 11.29
N SER A 96 22.65 -21.45 10.89
CA SER A 96 23.92 -20.96 10.35
C SER A 96 24.32 -21.78 9.13
N TYR A 97 24.95 -21.12 8.15
CA TYR A 97 25.64 -21.78 7.06
C TYR A 97 27.07 -21.25 7.02
N ARG A 98 28.03 -22.09 7.38
CA ARG A 98 29.44 -21.69 7.44
C ARG A 98 30.37 -22.82 7.09
N ASN A 99 31.48 -22.50 6.44
CA ASN A 99 32.51 -23.46 6.03
C ASN A 99 31.92 -24.71 5.31
N GLY A 100 30.86 -24.51 4.51
CA GLY A 100 30.18 -25.58 3.79
C GLY A 100 29.29 -26.48 4.63
N ALA A 101 29.01 -26.15 5.90
CA ALA A 101 28.13 -26.92 6.76
C ALA A 101 26.99 -26.05 7.30
N THR A 102 25.77 -26.60 7.31
CA THR A 102 24.63 -25.96 7.97
C THR A 102 24.47 -26.49 9.39
N SER A 103 24.04 -25.63 10.32
CA SER A 103 23.29 -26.12 11.48
C SER A 103 21.92 -26.67 11.01
N GLN A 104 21.09 -27.08 11.96
CA GLN A 104 19.66 -27.21 11.62
C GLN A 104 19.16 -25.83 11.21
N LEU A 105 18.56 -25.74 10.02
CA LEU A 105 17.91 -24.53 9.55
C LEU A 105 16.41 -24.69 9.75
N ASN A 106 15.79 -23.77 10.47
CA ASN A 106 14.34 -23.70 10.64
C ASN A 106 13.80 -22.51 9.83
N LEU A 107 12.74 -22.74 9.06
CA LEU A 107 12.17 -21.74 8.16
C LEU A 107 10.82 -21.27 8.69
N PHE A 108 10.65 -19.96 8.84
CA PHE A 108 9.44 -19.36 9.38
C PHE A 108 8.87 -18.27 8.49
N ALA A 109 7.54 -18.15 8.52
CA ALA A 109 6.78 -17.10 7.89
C ALA A 109 6.08 -16.27 8.97
N ASP A 110 6.38 -14.97 9.00
CA ASP A 110 5.71 -14.00 9.86
C ASP A 110 4.69 -13.25 9.00
N VAL A 111 3.41 -13.57 9.17
CA VAL A 111 2.32 -13.07 8.32
C VAL A 111 1.45 -12.09 9.09
N PHE A 112 1.10 -10.98 8.47
CA PHE A 112 0.23 -9.96 9.06
C PHE A 112 -0.93 -9.63 8.13
N TYR A 113 -2.14 -9.57 8.68
CA TYR A 113 -3.34 -9.12 7.99
C TYR A 113 -3.84 -7.86 8.68
N ASP A 114 -3.94 -6.75 7.95
CA ASP A 114 -4.30 -5.43 8.49
C ASP A 114 -3.41 -5.01 9.69
N GLY A 115 -2.15 -5.42 9.66
CA GLY A 115 -1.15 -5.14 10.70
C GLY A 115 -1.18 -6.09 11.91
N GLU A 116 -2.15 -7.00 11.99
CA GLU A 116 -2.24 -8.00 13.06
C GLU A 116 -1.56 -9.32 12.66
N ALA A 117 -0.76 -9.89 13.56
CA ALA A 117 -0.06 -11.14 13.30
C ALA A 117 -1.04 -12.30 13.18
N ILE A 118 -0.89 -13.11 12.13
CA ILE A 118 -1.73 -14.28 11.85
C ILE A 118 -0.94 -15.55 12.14
N THR A 119 -1.46 -16.37 13.05
CA THR A 119 -0.79 -17.61 13.51
C THR A 119 -1.38 -18.88 12.90
N SER A 120 -2.51 -18.79 12.18
CA SER A 120 -3.15 -19.96 11.54
C SER A 120 -4.11 -19.54 10.42
N GLY A 121 -4.58 -20.52 9.63
CA GLY A 121 -5.61 -20.31 8.61
C GLY A 121 -5.12 -19.75 7.27
N TYR A 122 -3.81 -19.55 7.12
CA TYR A 122 -3.17 -19.24 5.85
C TYR A 122 -2.41 -20.46 5.33
N THR A 123 -2.14 -20.46 4.02
CA THR A 123 -1.30 -21.46 3.36
C THR A 123 -0.17 -20.75 2.62
N LEU A 124 0.92 -21.47 2.32
CA LEU A 124 2.00 -20.92 1.51
C LEU A 124 2.54 -21.93 0.50
N ASP A 125 2.96 -21.42 -0.65
CA ASP A 125 3.84 -22.14 -1.56
C ASP A 125 5.29 -21.83 -1.17
N TYR A 126 6.06 -22.88 -0.90
CA TYR A 126 7.46 -22.81 -0.48
C TYR A 126 8.39 -23.14 -1.65
N TYR A 127 9.18 -22.14 -2.07
CA TYR A 127 10.21 -22.26 -3.09
C TYR A 127 11.59 -22.21 -2.44
N TYR A 128 12.48 -23.09 -2.86
CA TYR A 128 13.87 -23.11 -2.37
C TYR A 128 14.88 -23.43 -3.46
N ARG A 129 16.10 -22.92 -3.29
CA ARG A 129 17.27 -23.30 -4.08
C ARG A 129 18.54 -22.97 -3.30
N GLY A 130 19.69 -23.36 -3.84
CA GLY A 130 20.99 -23.21 -3.21
C GLY A 130 21.60 -24.58 -2.89
N PHE A 131 22.57 -24.58 -1.99
CA PHE A 131 23.41 -25.74 -1.73
C PHE A 131 24.06 -26.36 -2.99
N GLY A 132 24.40 -25.51 -3.96
CA GLY A 132 24.96 -25.91 -5.27
C GLY A 132 23.91 -26.19 -6.35
N ASN A 133 22.61 -26.09 -6.04
CA ASN A 133 21.53 -26.21 -7.00
C ASN A 133 20.91 -24.84 -7.30
N ASN A 134 20.91 -24.43 -8.58
CA ASN A 134 20.35 -23.14 -9.01
C ASN A 134 18.86 -23.22 -9.40
N ASN A 135 18.31 -24.43 -9.52
CA ASN A 135 16.91 -24.64 -9.90
C ASN A 135 15.99 -24.56 -8.68
N TRP A 136 14.85 -23.91 -8.84
CA TRP A 136 13.83 -23.84 -7.79
C TRP A 136 13.15 -25.20 -7.58
N GLY A 137 13.29 -25.74 -6.36
CA GLY A 137 12.36 -26.73 -5.83
C GLY A 137 11.11 -26.04 -5.28
N VAL A 138 9.95 -26.70 -5.38
CA VAL A 138 8.67 -26.13 -4.96
C VAL A 138 7.85 -27.15 -4.17
N LEU A 139 7.36 -26.74 -3.00
CA LEU A 139 6.36 -27.44 -2.21
C LEU A 139 5.13 -26.54 -2.10
N ARG A 140 4.01 -26.96 -2.69
CA ARG A 140 2.80 -26.14 -2.74
C ARG A 140 1.89 -26.37 -1.54
N ASN A 141 1.09 -25.37 -1.21
CA ASN A 141 0.01 -25.46 -0.23
C ASN A 141 0.47 -26.05 1.13
N GLN A 142 1.58 -25.54 1.64
CA GLN A 142 2.09 -25.89 2.97
C GLN A 142 1.31 -25.11 4.03
N THR A 143 1.08 -25.76 5.17
CA THR A 143 0.44 -25.15 6.33
C THR A 143 1.49 -25.02 7.43
N PRO A 144 1.92 -23.81 7.77
CA PRO A 144 2.87 -23.61 8.87
C PRO A 144 2.25 -23.96 10.23
N ASP A 145 3.10 -24.21 11.21
CA ASP A 145 2.66 -24.34 12.60
C ASP A 145 2.27 -22.98 13.21
N SER A 146 1.81 -22.98 14.47
CA SER A 146 1.37 -21.77 15.17
C SER A 146 2.46 -20.72 15.37
N ALA A 147 3.75 -21.10 15.27
CA ALA A 147 4.89 -20.19 15.32
C ALA A 147 5.30 -19.72 13.91
N GLY A 148 4.56 -20.11 12.87
CA GLY A 148 4.85 -19.80 11.47
C GLY A 148 5.91 -20.70 10.85
N LYS A 149 6.35 -21.77 11.51
CA LYS A 149 7.37 -22.67 10.96
C LYS A 149 6.77 -23.55 9.87
N PHE A 150 7.40 -23.58 8.71
CA PHE A 150 6.91 -24.34 7.55
C PHE A 150 7.92 -25.31 6.95
N GLY A 151 9.17 -25.26 7.40
CA GLY A 151 10.22 -26.10 6.84
C GLY A 151 11.42 -26.27 7.76
N THR A 152 12.17 -27.34 7.52
CA THR A 152 13.43 -27.62 8.21
C THR A 152 14.44 -28.21 7.23
N TRP A 153 15.71 -27.85 7.40
CA TRP A 153 16.84 -28.51 6.74
C TRP A 153 17.79 -29.04 7.80
N SER A 154 18.17 -30.31 7.66
CA SER A 154 19.05 -30.98 8.61
C SER A 154 20.45 -30.34 8.63
N ALA A 155 21.08 -30.40 9.81
CA ALA A 155 22.49 -30.08 9.98
C ALA A 155 23.34 -31.08 9.18
N THR A 156 24.05 -30.61 8.15
CA THR A 156 24.85 -31.48 7.29
C THR A 156 25.84 -30.68 6.45
N GLN A 157 26.77 -31.38 5.82
CA GLN A 157 27.65 -30.80 4.82
C GLN A 157 26.84 -30.49 3.55
N ARG A 158 27.00 -29.28 3.04
CA ARG A 158 26.34 -28.78 1.84
C ARG A 158 27.39 -28.33 0.83
N SER A 159 27.00 -28.34 -0.44
CA SER A 159 27.80 -27.77 -1.52
C SER A 159 27.37 -26.32 -1.78
N GLY A 160 28.11 -25.54 -2.56
CA GLY A 160 27.70 -24.20 -2.98
C GLY A 160 27.83 -23.10 -1.91
N GLY A 161 27.60 -21.86 -2.33
CA GLY A 161 27.91 -20.67 -1.52
C GLY A 161 26.74 -20.07 -0.74
N TRP A 162 25.52 -20.57 -0.92
CA TRP A 162 24.32 -19.90 -0.39
C TRP A 162 23.10 -20.82 -0.38
N PHE A 163 22.03 -20.37 0.30
CA PHE A 163 20.70 -20.96 0.33
C PHE A 163 19.61 -19.89 0.29
N GLU A 164 18.59 -20.07 -0.55
CA GLU A 164 17.50 -19.11 -0.72
C GLU A 164 16.14 -19.75 -0.52
N VAL A 165 15.24 -18.94 0.04
CA VAL A 165 13.85 -19.31 0.25
C VAL A 165 12.96 -18.17 -0.22
N ARG A 166 11.98 -18.49 -1.07
CA ARG A 166 10.85 -17.62 -1.39
C ARG A 166 9.57 -18.31 -0.94
N ILE A 167 8.64 -17.54 -0.40
CA ILE A 167 7.29 -18.02 -0.10
C ILE A 167 6.24 -17.15 -0.79
N GLU A 168 5.12 -17.74 -1.15
CA GLU A 168 3.90 -17.03 -1.55
C GLU A 168 2.76 -17.47 -0.63
N VAL A 169 2.34 -16.57 0.26
CA VAL A 169 1.26 -16.79 1.22
C VAL A 169 -0.07 -16.45 0.57
N ASN A 170 -1.09 -17.27 0.83
CA ASN A 170 -2.48 -17.00 0.51
C ASN A 170 -3.32 -16.94 1.79
N TYR A 171 -4.02 -15.83 1.97
CA TYR A 171 -4.95 -15.65 3.09
C TYR A 171 -6.11 -14.75 2.67
N ARG A 172 -7.35 -15.22 2.86
CA ARG A 172 -8.60 -14.48 2.55
C ARG A 172 -8.64 -13.89 1.13
N GLY A 173 -8.08 -14.61 0.15
CA GLY A 173 -8.05 -14.17 -1.24
C GLY A 173 -6.93 -13.16 -1.57
N LEU A 174 -6.16 -12.73 -0.57
CA LEU A 174 -4.95 -11.94 -0.78
C LEU A 174 -3.73 -12.84 -0.92
N LYS A 175 -2.75 -12.36 -1.69
CA LYS A 175 -1.44 -12.99 -1.83
C LYS A 175 -0.33 -12.02 -1.46
N ALA A 176 0.65 -12.53 -0.73
CA ALA A 176 1.86 -11.79 -0.39
C ALA A 176 3.08 -12.71 -0.51
N SER A 177 4.23 -12.17 -0.91
CA SER A 177 5.45 -12.98 -1.07
C SER A 177 6.60 -12.46 -0.22
N GLY A 178 7.34 -13.38 0.38
CA GLY A 178 8.56 -13.10 1.13
C GLY A 178 9.76 -13.80 0.48
N PHE A 179 10.95 -13.22 0.64
CA PHE A 179 12.21 -13.82 0.20
C PHE A 179 13.30 -13.63 1.26
N THR A 180 14.16 -14.63 1.40
CA THR A 180 15.33 -14.59 2.27
C THR A 180 16.48 -15.38 1.66
N HIS A 181 17.70 -14.94 1.97
CA HIS A 181 18.95 -15.45 1.45
C HIS A 181 19.92 -15.68 2.62
N LEU A 182 20.61 -16.81 2.63
CA LEU A 182 21.61 -17.18 3.62
C LEU A 182 22.91 -17.56 2.92
N ASP A 183 23.95 -16.75 3.12
CA ASP A 183 25.30 -17.01 2.63
C ASP A 183 26.02 -18.08 3.45
N ASN A 184 26.90 -18.83 2.76
CA ASN A 184 27.91 -19.67 3.39
C ASN A 184 29.11 -18.82 3.80
N VAL A 185 29.21 -18.51 5.08
CA VAL A 185 30.34 -17.71 5.59
C VAL A 185 31.57 -18.59 5.80
N ASN A 186 32.69 -18.22 5.17
CA ASN A 186 33.96 -18.90 5.39
C ASN A 186 34.72 -18.20 6.53
N ASP A 187 34.58 -18.71 7.74
CA ASP A 187 35.22 -18.15 8.96
C ASP A 187 36.74 -18.43 9.03
N GLY A 188 37.30 -19.07 8.00
CA GLY A 188 38.67 -19.58 8.02
C GLY A 188 38.84 -20.75 8.98
N PRO A 189 40.03 -21.38 9.01
CA PRO A 189 40.34 -22.40 10.01
C PRO A 189 40.19 -21.79 11.41
N ARG A 190 39.55 -22.51 12.32
CA ARG A 190 39.66 -22.21 13.76
C ARG A 190 41.15 -22.07 14.08
N GLY A 191 41.54 -20.94 14.66
CA GLY A 191 42.93 -20.71 15.07
C GLY A 191 43.44 -21.83 15.97
N ALA A 192 44.77 -22.00 16.01
CA ALA A 192 45.38 -22.98 16.90
C ALA A 192 44.87 -22.76 18.33
N ASN A 193 44.52 -23.85 19.03
CA ASN A 193 44.21 -23.75 20.45
C ASN A 193 45.42 -23.13 21.15
N GLY A 194 45.19 -22.13 22.01
CA GLY A 194 46.25 -21.59 22.85
C GLY A 194 46.86 -22.71 23.69
N ALA A 195 48.18 -22.76 23.78
CA ALA A 195 48.83 -23.65 24.74
C ALA A 195 48.59 -23.09 26.15
N PRO A 196 48.26 -23.94 27.15
CA PRO A 196 48.38 -23.54 28.55
C PRO A 196 49.79 -23.00 28.77
N GLY A 197 49.94 -21.88 29.47
CA GLY A 197 51.24 -21.34 29.85
C GLY A 197 51.95 -22.29 30.82
N GLN A 198 52.51 -23.38 30.31
CA GLN A 198 53.51 -24.17 31.01
C GLN A 198 54.85 -23.57 30.62
N ASN A 199 55.74 -23.39 31.60
CA ASN A 199 57.12 -22.90 31.43
C ASN A 199 57.28 -21.38 31.53
N ILE A 200 56.95 -20.77 32.67
CA ILE A 200 57.70 -19.57 33.07
C ILE A 200 59.15 -20.05 33.26
N ILE A 201 60.06 -19.61 32.40
CA ILE A 201 61.46 -20.02 32.44
C ILE A 201 62.25 -19.05 33.33
N ASN A 202 63.10 -19.58 34.22
CA ASN A 202 64.12 -18.78 34.88
C ASN A 202 65.16 -18.34 33.84
N GLN A 203 65.21 -17.04 33.54
CA GLN A 203 66.10 -16.50 32.50
C GLN A 203 67.59 -16.70 32.81
N GLN A 204 67.97 -16.83 34.10
CA GLN A 204 69.34 -17.03 34.52
C GLN A 204 69.87 -18.44 34.19
N GLY A 205 68.99 -19.46 34.14
CA GLY A 205 69.38 -20.86 33.97
C GLY A 205 68.66 -21.62 32.86
N GLN A 206 67.70 -20.99 32.18
CA GLN A 206 66.82 -21.59 31.17
C GLN A 206 66.05 -22.84 31.67
N GLN A 207 65.81 -22.93 32.99
CA GLN A 207 65.04 -24.01 33.61
C GLN A 207 63.60 -23.57 33.89
N ALA A 208 62.64 -24.48 33.83
CA ALA A 208 61.25 -24.20 34.15
C ALA A 208 61.09 -23.84 35.64
N LEU A 209 60.38 -22.75 35.93
CA LEU A 209 59.97 -22.40 37.28
C LEU A 209 58.88 -23.37 37.76
N LYS A 210 59.09 -23.90 38.96
CA LYS A 210 58.09 -24.64 39.73
C LYS A 210 57.29 -23.66 40.60
N TYR A 211 56.12 -24.10 41.04
CA TYR A 211 55.31 -23.36 42.00
C TYR A 211 55.20 -24.14 43.31
N TRP A 212 55.42 -23.45 44.43
CA TRP A 212 55.23 -23.98 45.77
C TRP A 212 54.40 -22.99 46.58
N ALA A 213 53.45 -23.47 47.38
CA ALA A 213 52.66 -22.63 48.28
C ALA A 213 52.56 -23.25 49.67
N GLY A 214 52.71 -22.44 50.71
CA GLY A 214 52.65 -22.89 52.10
C GLY A 214 52.76 -21.76 53.12
N THR A 215 52.73 -22.10 54.41
CA THR A 215 52.90 -21.11 55.49
C THR A 215 54.36 -20.75 55.71
N GLN A 216 54.61 -19.67 56.45
CA GLN A 216 55.97 -19.26 56.83
C GLN A 216 56.74 -20.39 57.53
N ALA A 217 56.10 -21.09 58.49
CA ALA A 217 56.73 -22.21 59.19
C ALA A 217 57.07 -23.38 58.27
N GLN A 218 56.20 -23.67 57.29
CA GLN A 218 56.46 -24.73 56.30
C GLN A 218 57.56 -24.33 55.32
N TYR A 219 57.63 -23.06 54.95
CA TYR A 219 58.73 -22.55 54.15
C TYR A 219 60.03 -22.71 54.95
N ASP A 220 60.13 -22.14 56.15
CA ASP A 220 61.37 -22.15 56.94
C ASP A 220 61.87 -23.57 57.27
N ALA A 221 60.98 -24.55 57.36
CA ALA A 221 61.34 -25.96 57.54
C ALA A 221 61.95 -26.65 56.30
N LEU A 222 61.92 -26.03 55.12
CA LEU A 222 62.51 -26.62 53.91
C LEU A 222 64.04 -26.63 54.02
N PRO A 223 64.69 -27.80 53.83
CA PRO A 223 66.14 -27.94 53.97
C PRO A 223 66.93 -27.18 52.90
N THR A 224 66.35 -26.94 51.73
CA THR A 224 66.97 -26.24 50.60
C THR A 224 65.92 -25.44 49.83
N LYS A 225 66.29 -24.23 49.40
CA LYS A 225 65.45 -23.38 48.54
C LYS A 225 65.91 -23.51 47.10
N ASP A 226 65.04 -24.02 46.24
CA ASP A 226 65.31 -24.19 44.81
C ASP A 226 65.17 -22.81 44.13
N PRO A 227 66.24 -22.24 43.54
CA PRO A 227 66.17 -20.96 42.81
C PRO A 227 65.21 -20.98 41.61
N ASN A 228 64.79 -22.17 41.16
CA ASN A 228 63.81 -22.34 40.10
C ASN A 228 62.40 -22.62 40.65
N THR A 229 62.07 -22.18 41.86
CA THR A 229 60.74 -22.31 42.44
C THR A 229 60.23 -20.94 42.90
N ILE A 230 59.01 -20.58 42.47
CA ILE A 230 58.27 -19.46 43.05
C ILE A 230 57.61 -19.97 44.33
N TYR A 231 58.01 -19.41 45.46
CA TYR A 231 57.44 -19.72 46.78
C TYR A 231 56.39 -18.68 47.15
N ASP A 232 55.12 -19.07 47.12
CA ASP A 232 54.01 -18.25 47.60
C ASP A 232 53.73 -18.55 49.08
N ILE A 233 54.14 -17.63 49.96
CA ILE A 233 54.04 -17.80 51.41
C ILE A 233 52.81 -17.05 51.92
N PHE A 234 51.76 -17.78 52.27
CA PHE A 234 50.53 -17.19 52.78
C PHE A 234 50.52 -17.19 54.32
N LYS A 235 49.91 -16.15 54.89
CA LYS A 235 49.61 -16.10 56.33
C LYS A 235 48.33 -16.90 56.60
N GLN A 236 48.36 -17.80 57.57
CA GLN A 236 47.12 -18.34 58.14
C GLN A 236 46.40 -17.18 58.84
N VAL A 237 45.13 -16.98 58.48
CA VAL A 237 44.22 -16.07 59.19
C VAL A 237 43.65 -16.78 60.40
#